data_AF-X0WLQ9-F1
#
_entry.id   AF-X0WLQ9-F1
#
_cell.length_a   1.000
_cell.length_b   1.000
_cell.length_c   1.000
_cell.angle_alpha   90.00
_cell.angle_beta   90.00
_cell.angle_gamma   90.00
#
_symmetry.space_group_name_H-M   'P 1'
#
loop_
_entity.id
_entity.type
_entity.pdbx_description
1 polymer ?
#
loop_
_entity_poly.entity_id
_entity_poly.type
_entity_poly.pdbx_seq_one_letter_code
_entity_poly.pdbx_strand_id
1 'polypeptide(L)'
;VTLLAQKKVNDFFTVTERFPEARMNIRKLKLLDHLNLYYKNESSAAMLNENFANDVPGARANDSYDAVRVDSYNELSYPTQILDFLNINPFIGSRQTFYSDDANGNDNVIRDVFNTGLDLYTRLYKIHDIETDFLGLDIHDIRHLIIPSAQYAYIREPNLRPEELKQFDEIDTFRMKNAVNLSLQHKLQTKRRDESGRRKTVDLLSFIISSEYTIKDDFGTDNKLQDVEYDLEIRPYDWMYIDADARLDREKKVFDTFNADLYIDKKGEFRP
;
A
#
# COMPACT_ATOMS: atom_id res chain seq x y z
N VAL A 1 4.94 -4.75 20.03
CA VAL A 1 3.67 -5.39 20.40
C VAL A 1 2.71 -4.28 20.78
N THR A 2 1.47 -4.36 20.31
CA THR A 2 0.41 -3.37 20.58
C THR A 2 -0.82 -4.10 21.12
N LEU A 3 -1.52 -3.49 22.07
CA LEU A 3 -2.81 -3.96 22.58
C LEU A 3 -3.89 -2.92 22.23
N LEU A 4 -5.03 -3.38 21.74
CA LEU A 4 -6.16 -2.54 21.34
C LEU A 4 -7.46 -3.06 21.97
N ALA A 5 -8.34 -2.12 22.30
CA ALA A 5 -9.71 -2.35 22.72
C ALA A 5 -10.61 -1.37 21.96
N GLN A 6 -11.50 -1.89 21.11
CA GLN A 6 -12.45 -1.11 20.34
C GLN A 6 -13.86 -1.65 20.54
N LYS A 7 -14.74 -0.82 21.12
CA LYS A 7 -16.14 -1.15 21.40
C LYS A 7 -17.05 -0.13 20.73
N LYS A 8 -18.18 -0.58 20.19
CA LYS A 8 -19.25 0.24 19.64
C LYS A 8 -19.89 1.06 20.75
N VAL A 9 -20.14 2.34 20.47
CA VAL A 9 -20.71 3.31 21.43
C VAL A 9 -22.03 3.94 20.94
N ASN A 10 -22.49 3.56 19.75
CA ASN A 10 -23.72 4.04 19.12
C ASN A 10 -24.26 2.98 18.14
N ASP A 11 -25.52 3.12 17.70
CA ASP A 11 -26.18 2.10 16.87
C ASP A 11 -26.38 2.50 15.40
N PHE A 12 -25.89 3.68 15.01
CA PHE A 12 -26.07 4.24 13.66
C PHE A 12 -25.03 3.74 12.65
N PHE A 13 -23.87 3.28 13.14
CA PHE A 13 -22.78 2.80 12.30
C PHE A 13 -22.58 1.30 12.46
N THR A 14 -22.27 0.60 11.37
CA THR A 14 -21.72 -0.76 11.42
C THR A 14 -20.27 -0.67 11.89
N VAL A 15 -19.89 -1.47 12.87
CA VAL A 15 -18.53 -1.46 13.45
C VAL A 15 -18.10 -2.88 13.78
N THR A 16 -16.90 -3.23 13.33
CA THR A 16 -16.12 -4.37 13.83
C THR A 16 -15.53 -4.02 15.19
N GLU A 17 -16.11 -4.56 16.25
CA GLU A 17 -15.53 -4.48 17.59
C GLU A 17 -14.34 -5.43 17.72
N ARG A 18 -13.34 -5.02 18.49
CA ARG A 18 -12.12 -5.79 18.76
C ARG A 18 -11.81 -5.71 20.23
N PHE A 19 -12.16 -6.74 20.99
CA PHE A 19 -11.98 -6.69 22.44
C PHE A 19 -11.71 -8.05 23.09
N PRO A 20 -10.45 -8.37 23.46
CA PRO A 20 -9.21 -7.62 23.18
C PRO A 20 -8.65 -7.93 21.79
N GLU A 21 -7.74 -7.09 21.30
CA GLU A 21 -6.84 -7.42 20.19
C GLU A 21 -5.38 -7.21 20.59
N ALA A 22 -4.54 -8.19 20.31
CA ALA A 22 -3.09 -8.11 20.45
C ALA A 22 -2.44 -8.21 19.07
N ARG A 23 -1.45 -7.35 18.80
CA ARG A 23 -0.68 -7.33 17.54
C ARG A 23 0.82 -7.36 17.78
N MET A 24 1.54 -8.11 16.95
CA MET A 24 3.00 -8.18 16.90
C MET A 24 3.48 -7.98 15.47
N ASN A 25 4.45 -7.08 15.27
CA ASN A 25 4.99 -6.78 13.94
C ASN A 25 6.53 -6.79 13.98
N ILE A 26 7.13 -7.47 13.03
CA ILE A 26 8.57 -7.46 12.71
C ILE A 26 8.67 -6.97 11.27
N ARG A 27 9.15 -5.74 11.06
CA ARG A 27 9.07 -5.12 9.73
C ARG A 27 10.10 -5.64 8.73
N LYS A 28 11.38 -5.71 9.13
CA LYS A 28 12.50 -6.23 8.33
C LYS A 28 13.63 -6.68 9.25
N LEU A 29 13.68 -7.97 9.56
CA LEU A 29 14.78 -8.58 10.31
C LEU A 29 15.74 -9.24 9.32
N LYS A 30 17.01 -8.82 9.29
CA LYS A 30 18.04 -9.51 8.51
C LYS A 30 18.33 -10.86 9.19
N LEU A 31 18.15 -11.98 8.47
CA LEU A 31 18.27 -13.32 9.06
C LEU A 31 19.72 -13.83 9.11
N LEU A 32 20.53 -13.45 8.12
CA LEU A 32 21.89 -13.92 7.95
C LEU A 32 22.77 -12.72 7.58
N ASP A 33 23.91 -12.53 8.26
CA ASP A 33 24.73 -11.33 8.04
C ASP A 33 25.33 -11.27 6.63
N HIS A 34 25.65 -12.44 6.06
CA HIS A 34 26.33 -12.63 4.78
C HIS A 34 25.38 -12.77 3.58
N LEU A 35 24.07 -12.85 3.80
CA LEU A 35 23.07 -12.86 2.74
C LEU A 35 22.10 -11.70 2.93
N ASN A 36 21.62 -11.11 1.84
CA ASN A 36 20.56 -10.10 1.90
C ASN A 36 19.18 -10.74 2.09
N LEU A 37 19.06 -11.67 3.03
CA LEU A 37 17.80 -12.35 3.35
C LEU A 37 17.11 -11.64 4.51
N TYR A 38 15.89 -11.17 4.28
CA TYR A 38 15.09 -10.46 5.27
C TYR A 38 13.81 -11.21 5.57
N TYR A 39 13.41 -11.13 6.83
CA TYR A 39 12.17 -11.70 7.34
C TYR A 39 11.24 -10.60 7.85
N LYS A 40 9.97 -10.73 7.48
CA LYS A 40 8.87 -9.89 7.96
C LYS A 40 7.82 -10.80 8.61
N ASN A 41 7.27 -10.35 9.73
CA ASN A 41 6.13 -11.00 10.38
C ASN A 41 5.08 -9.96 10.80
N GLU A 42 3.82 -10.27 10.59
CA GLU A 42 2.68 -9.53 11.12
C GLU A 42 1.73 -10.55 11.73
N SER A 43 1.52 -10.51 13.04
CA SER A 43 0.65 -11.47 13.74
C SER A 43 -0.35 -10.74 14.62
N SER A 44 -1.57 -11.26 14.70
CA SER A 44 -2.63 -10.72 15.55
C SER A 44 -3.50 -11.81 16.15
N ALA A 45 -4.05 -11.53 17.33
CA ALA A 45 -5.08 -12.35 17.96
C ALA A 45 -6.18 -11.42 18.47
N ALA A 46 -7.42 -11.65 18.06
CA ALA A 46 -8.54 -10.80 18.36
C ALA A 46 -9.82 -11.59 18.65
N MET A 47 -10.63 -11.08 19.58
CA MET A 47 -12.05 -11.39 19.66
C MET A 47 -12.81 -10.33 18.85
N LEU A 48 -13.44 -10.76 17.77
CA LEU A 48 -14.10 -9.89 16.79
C LEU A 48 -15.62 -10.01 16.94
N ASN A 49 -16.32 -8.89 16.85
CA ASN A 49 -17.78 -8.87 16.79
C ASN A 49 -18.23 -7.82 15.76
N GLU A 50 -18.93 -8.26 14.72
CA GLU A 50 -19.49 -7.41 13.69
C GLU A 50 -20.92 -7.00 14.07
N ASN A 51 -21.09 -5.73 14.43
CA ASN A 51 -22.37 -5.19 14.84
C ASN A 51 -22.93 -4.24 13.79
N PHE A 52 -23.95 -4.70 13.05
CA PHE A 52 -24.62 -3.91 12.02
C PHE A 52 -25.41 -2.70 12.57
N ALA A 53 -25.63 -1.68 11.73
CA ALA A 53 -26.53 -0.57 12.05
C ALA A 53 -28.01 -0.99 11.98
N ASN A 54 -28.86 -0.40 12.82
CA ASN A 54 -30.27 -0.83 12.98
C ASN A 54 -31.17 -0.58 11.76
N ASP A 55 -30.80 0.35 10.88
CA ASP A 55 -31.64 0.81 9.75
C ASP A 55 -31.15 0.33 8.37
N VAL A 56 -30.31 -0.71 8.30
CA VAL A 56 -29.89 -1.28 7.00
C VAL A 56 -31.06 -2.07 6.39
N PRO A 57 -31.62 -1.66 5.23
CA PRO A 57 -32.74 -2.36 4.62
C PRO A 57 -32.34 -3.79 4.25
N GLY A 58 -32.97 -4.77 4.91
CA GLY A 58 -32.71 -6.19 4.70
C GLY A 58 -31.73 -6.83 5.70
N ALA A 59 -31.04 -6.05 6.53
CA ALA A 59 -30.28 -6.60 7.66
C ALA A 59 -31.23 -6.81 8.85
N ARG A 60 -31.27 -8.02 9.40
CA ARG A 60 -31.95 -8.27 10.66
C ARG A 60 -30.99 -7.94 11.79
N ALA A 61 -31.50 -7.42 12.91
CA ALA A 61 -30.74 -7.23 14.15
C ALA A 61 -30.06 -8.53 14.69
N ASN A 62 -30.36 -9.68 14.08
CA ASN A 62 -29.80 -11.00 14.36
C ASN A 62 -28.67 -11.42 13.39
N ASP A 63 -28.24 -10.56 12.47
CA ASP A 63 -27.18 -10.86 11.49
C ASP A 63 -25.77 -10.54 12.00
N SER A 64 -25.64 -9.96 13.21
CA SER A 64 -24.35 -9.78 13.87
C SER A 64 -23.66 -11.13 14.06
N TYR A 65 -22.34 -11.16 13.88
CA TYR A 65 -21.55 -12.36 14.03
C TYR A 65 -20.23 -12.04 14.73
N ASP A 66 -19.77 -12.98 15.53
CA ASP A 66 -18.51 -12.91 16.23
C ASP A 66 -17.58 -14.05 15.82
N ALA A 67 -16.28 -13.86 16.02
CA ALA A 67 -15.30 -14.93 15.91
C ALA A 67 -14.04 -14.59 16.73
N VAL A 68 -13.39 -15.61 17.27
CA VAL A 68 -12.01 -15.50 17.69
C VAL A 68 -11.12 -15.73 16.48
N ARG A 69 -10.25 -14.78 16.16
CA ARG A 69 -9.33 -14.87 15.03
C ARG A 69 -7.88 -14.79 15.49
N VAL A 70 -7.05 -15.70 15.01
CA VAL A 70 -5.59 -15.64 15.16
C VAL A 70 -4.98 -15.64 13.77
N ASP A 71 -4.30 -14.56 13.42
CA ASP A 71 -3.68 -14.34 12.11
C ASP A 71 -2.16 -14.27 12.24
N SER A 72 -1.43 -14.88 11.31
CA SER A 72 0.02 -14.69 11.19
C SER A 72 0.44 -14.69 9.73
N TYR A 73 1.04 -13.58 9.31
CA TYR A 73 1.70 -13.43 8.02
C TYR A 73 3.20 -13.48 8.20
N ASN A 74 3.87 -14.28 7.37
CA ASN A 74 5.30 -14.47 7.35
C ASN A 74 5.81 -14.27 5.92
N GLU A 75 6.88 -13.49 5.75
CA GLU A 75 7.46 -13.20 4.45
C GLU A 75 8.99 -13.25 4.51
N LEU A 76 9.58 -13.84 3.47
CA LEU A 76 11.01 -13.82 3.21
C LEU A 76 11.27 -13.05 1.91
N SER A 77 12.24 -12.14 1.93
CA SER A 77 12.63 -11.33 0.77
C SER A 77 14.15 -11.31 0.58
N TYR A 78 14.58 -11.19 -0.67
CA TYR A 78 16.00 -11.18 -1.03
C TYR A 78 16.37 -10.02 -1.97
N PRO A 79 16.42 -8.77 -1.46
CA PRO A 79 16.81 -7.62 -2.26
C PRO A 79 18.26 -7.74 -2.74
N THR A 80 18.45 -7.67 -4.05
CA THR A 80 19.77 -7.66 -4.68
C THR A 80 19.79 -6.74 -5.90
N GLN A 81 20.98 -6.48 -6.41
CA GLN A 81 21.20 -5.69 -7.62
C GLN A 81 21.89 -6.60 -8.65
N ILE A 82 21.34 -6.64 -9.86
CA ILE A 82 21.89 -7.35 -11.01
C ILE A 82 22.30 -6.31 -12.06
N LEU A 83 23.41 -6.56 -12.77
CA LEU A 83 23.91 -5.71 -13.85
C LEU A 83 24.20 -4.25 -13.44
N ASP A 84 24.44 -3.96 -12.16
CA ASP A 84 24.74 -2.61 -11.61
C ASP A 84 23.68 -1.52 -11.84
N PHE A 85 22.60 -1.78 -12.58
CA PHE A 85 21.51 -0.82 -12.81
C PHE A 85 20.12 -1.37 -12.48
N LEU A 86 19.97 -2.70 -12.37
CA LEU A 86 18.68 -3.34 -12.15
C LEU A 86 18.60 -3.85 -10.71
N ASN A 87 17.67 -3.29 -9.95
CA ASN A 87 17.38 -3.78 -8.60
C ASN A 87 16.24 -4.78 -8.70
N ILE A 88 16.37 -5.87 -7.94
CA ILE A 88 15.40 -6.97 -7.90
C ILE A 88 15.14 -7.38 -6.45
N ASN A 89 13.89 -7.62 -6.12
CA ASN A 89 13.46 -8.07 -4.80
C ASN A 89 12.43 -9.20 -4.95
N PRO A 90 12.87 -10.47 -5.10
CA PRO A 90 11.98 -11.60 -4.99
C PRO A 90 11.51 -11.75 -3.54
N PHE A 91 10.26 -12.14 -3.38
CA PHE A 91 9.70 -12.47 -2.08
C PHE A 91 8.75 -13.67 -2.15
N ILE A 92 8.61 -14.33 -1.00
CA ILE A 92 7.70 -15.43 -0.77
C ILE A 92 7.06 -15.23 0.60
N GLY A 93 5.75 -15.38 0.67
CA GLY A 93 4.95 -15.16 1.86
C GLY A 93 3.87 -16.20 2.05
N SER A 94 3.49 -16.37 3.32
CA SER A 94 2.38 -17.21 3.72
C SER A 94 1.65 -16.55 4.88
N ARG A 95 0.33 -16.42 4.74
CA ARG A 95 -0.59 -16.02 5.80
C ARG A 95 -1.39 -17.23 6.23
N GLN A 96 -1.46 -17.44 7.54
CA GLN A 96 -2.25 -18.48 8.17
C GLN A 96 -3.21 -17.82 9.15
N THR A 97 -4.50 -18.10 9.00
CA THR A 97 -5.53 -17.45 9.79
C THR A 97 -6.46 -18.52 10.36
N PHE A 98 -6.50 -18.64 11.68
CA PHE A 98 -7.45 -19.46 12.40
C PHE A 98 -8.70 -18.64 12.75
N TYR A 99 -9.87 -19.24 12.59
CA TYR A 99 -11.15 -18.70 13.04
C TYR A 99 -11.85 -19.70 13.95
N SER A 100 -12.50 -19.22 15.02
CA SER A 100 -13.35 -20.05 15.88
C SER A 100 -14.46 -20.74 15.09
N ASP A 101 -14.98 -20.06 14.07
CA ASP A 101 -16.03 -20.56 13.20
C ASP A 101 -16.12 -19.75 11.89
N ASP A 102 -16.64 -20.38 10.84
CA ASP A 102 -16.77 -19.82 9.50
C ASP A 102 -18.20 -19.30 9.21
N ALA A 103 -18.46 -18.79 7.99
CA ALA A 103 -19.80 -18.32 7.62
C ALA A 103 -20.84 -19.44 7.46
N ASN A 104 -20.40 -20.69 7.33
CA ASN A 104 -21.24 -21.87 7.18
C ASN A 104 -21.54 -22.55 8.53
N GLY A 105 -20.98 -22.05 9.63
CA GLY A 105 -21.11 -22.62 10.98
C GLY A 105 -20.18 -23.80 11.25
N ASN A 106 -19.10 -23.97 10.48
CA ASN A 106 -18.05 -24.92 10.81
C ASN A 106 -17.11 -24.32 11.86
N ASP A 107 -16.86 -25.05 12.94
CA ASP A 107 -15.95 -24.61 14.00
C ASP A 107 -14.47 -24.86 13.65
N ASN A 108 -13.58 -24.05 14.20
CA ASN A 108 -12.13 -24.21 14.21
C ASN A 108 -11.51 -24.35 12.82
N VAL A 109 -11.84 -23.42 11.91
CA VAL A 109 -11.32 -23.44 10.54
C VAL A 109 -9.96 -22.75 10.44
N ILE A 110 -9.11 -23.25 9.54
CA ILE A 110 -7.82 -22.65 9.22
C ILE A 110 -7.79 -22.27 7.75
N ARG A 111 -7.48 -21.01 7.50
CA ARG A 111 -7.25 -20.45 6.18
C ARG A 111 -5.76 -20.28 5.93
N ASP A 112 -5.29 -20.77 4.78
CA ASP A 112 -3.94 -20.58 4.28
C ASP A 112 -3.98 -19.75 2.99
N VAL A 113 -3.21 -18.66 2.95
CA VAL A 113 -2.98 -17.84 1.77
C VAL A 113 -1.49 -17.81 1.49
N PHE A 114 -1.09 -18.20 0.27
CA PHE A 114 0.29 -18.18 -0.16
C PHE A 114 0.48 -17.10 -1.23
N ASN A 115 1.54 -16.31 -1.10
CA ASN A 115 1.90 -15.28 -2.06
C ASN A 115 3.39 -15.33 -2.41
N THR A 116 3.71 -14.93 -3.63
CA THR A 116 5.09 -14.73 -4.07
C THR A 116 5.12 -13.63 -5.12
N GLY A 117 6.26 -12.99 -5.28
CA GLY A 117 6.38 -11.92 -6.23
C GLY A 117 7.80 -11.47 -6.46
N LEU A 118 7.93 -10.45 -7.30
CA LEU A 118 9.18 -9.90 -7.75
C LEU A 118 9.04 -8.40 -7.98
N ASP A 119 9.79 -7.59 -7.23
CA ASP A 119 9.90 -6.16 -7.52
C ASP A 119 11.12 -5.89 -8.37
N LEU A 120 10.96 -5.13 -9.44
CA LEU A 120 12.03 -4.71 -10.35
C LEU A 120 12.01 -3.19 -10.47
N TYR A 121 13.17 -2.55 -10.38
CA TYR A 121 13.30 -1.13 -10.71
C TYR A 121 14.71 -0.74 -11.13
N THR A 122 14.81 0.31 -11.94
CA THR A 122 16.08 1.00 -12.23
C THR A 122 15.95 2.49 -11.92
N ARG A 123 17.08 3.16 -11.64
CA ARG A 123 17.12 4.59 -11.33
C ARG A 123 18.03 5.27 -12.34
N LEU A 124 17.42 5.91 -13.33
CA LEU A 124 18.12 6.66 -14.37
C LEU A 124 18.10 8.13 -14.00
N TYR A 125 19.23 8.83 -14.04
CA TYR A 125 19.26 10.25 -13.74
C TYR A 125 20.10 11.06 -14.72
N LYS A 126 19.75 12.33 -14.86
CA LYS A 126 20.51 13.34 -15.56
C LYS A 126 20.54 14.62 -14.73
N ILE A 127 21.71 15.25 -14.65
CA ILE A 127 21.88 16.54 -13.98
C ILE A 127 22.02 17.59 -15.08
N HIS A 128 21.27 18.66 -14.94
CA HIS A 128 21.31 19.85 -15.77
C HIS A 128 21.89 20.98 -14.93
N ASP A 129 23.00 21.55 -15.40
CA ASP A 129 23.65 22.72 -14.80
C ASP A 129 22.81 23.95 -15.15
N ILE A 130 21.83 24.23 -14.30
CA ILE A 130 20.89 25.34 -14.42
C ILE A 130 20.93 26.08 -13.09
N GLU A 131 21.17 27.38 -13.19
CA GLU A 131 21.27 28.30 -12.08
C GLU A 131 20.24 29.40 -12.30
N THR A 132 19.16 29.41 -11.51
CA THR A 132 18.09 30.41 -11.67
C THR A 132 17.36 30.68 -10.36
N ASP A 133 16.99 31.94 -10.15
CA ASP A 133 16.13 32.37 -9.05
C ASP A 133 14.79 32.91 -9.58
N PHE A 134 14.31 32.35 -10.70
CA PHE A 134 13.02 32.74 -11.26
C PHE A 134 11.90 32.47 -10.25
N LEU A 135 11.09 33.48 -9.96
CA LEU A 135 10.02 33.47 -8.95
C LEU A 135 10.49 33.15 -7.51
N GLY A 136 11.78 33.32 -7.18
CA GLY A 136 12.30 33.05 -5.84
C GLY A 136 12.46 31.56 -5.53
N LEU A 137 12.62 30.72 -6.57
CA LEU A 137 12.72 29.26 -6.44
C LEU A 137 14.11 28.76 -5.99
N ASP A 138 15.14 29.60 -5.99
CA ASP A 138 16.54 29.27 -5.65
C ASP A 138 16.98 27.90 -6.23
N ILE A 139 16.98 27.79 -7.57
CA ILE A 139 17.32 26.56 -8.27
C ILE A 139 18.83 26.55 -8.53
N HIS A 140 19.52 25.63 -7.87
CA HIS A 140 20.92 25.29 -8.13
C HIS A 140 21.04 23.84 -8.60
N ASP A 141 21.33 23.64 -9.88
CA ASP A 141 21.25 22.37 -10.61
C ASP A 141 19.81 21.81 -10.64
N ILE A 142 19.45 21.13 -11.73
CA ILE A 142 18.26 20.29 -11.77
C ILE A 142 18.67 18.86 -12.04
N ARG A 143 18.41 17.97 -11.07
CA ARG A 143 18.51 16.52 -11.26
C ARG A 143 17.14 15.98 -11.64
N HIS A 144 17.03 15.44 -12.85
CA HIS A 144 15.89 14.65 -13.27
C HIS A 144 16.19 13.17 -13.06
N LEU A 145 15.33 12.51 -12.30
CA LEU A 145 15.38 11.08 -12.00
C LEU A 145 14.14 10.42 -12.63
N ILE A 146 14.37 9.35 -13.37
CA ILE A 146 13.33 8.51 -13.98
C ILE A 146 13.48 7.11 -13.38
N ILE A 147 12.42 6.63 -12.74
CA ILE A 147 12.38 5.33 -12.06
C ILE A 147 11.27 4.50 -12.69
N PRO A 148 11.57 3.74 -13.75
CA PRO A 148 10.68 2.70 -14.21
C PRO A 148 10.73 1.52 -13.23
N SER A 149 9.56 0.96 -12.92
CA SER A 149 9.42 -0.19 -12.04
C SER A 149 8.31 -1.12 -12.52
N ALA A 150 8.47 -2.39 -12.17
CA ALA A 150 7.49 -3.44 -12.40
C ALA A 150 7.42 -4.33 -11.16
N GLN A 151 6.23 -4.57 -10.63
CA GLN A 151 6.00 -5.40 -9.46
C GLN A 151 5.09 -6.55 -9.85
N TYR A 152 5.64 -7.75 -9.91
CA TYR A 152 4.86 -8.96 -10.13
C TYR A 152 4.37 -9.52 -8.80
N ALA A 153 3.07 -9.75 -8.68
CA ALA A 153 2.45 -10.35 -7.51
C ALA A 153 1.56 -11.53 -7.90
N TYR A 154 1.79 -12.66 -7.25
CA TYR A 154 0.97 -13.85 -7.35
C TYR A 154 0.49 -14.27 -5.98
N ILE A 155 -0.83 -14.31 -5.80
CA ILE A 155 -1.52 -14.89 -4.67
C ILE A 155 -2.21 -16.16 -5.20
N ARG A 156 -1.84 -17.30 -4.62
CA ARG A 156 -2.48 -18.58 -4.92
C ARG A 156 -3.93 -18.54 -4.42
N GLU A 157 -4.82 -19.25 -5.11
CA GLU A 157 -6.17 -19.50 -4.62
C GLU A 157 -6.15 -20.04 -3.18
N PRO A 158 -6.76 -19.31 -2.21
CA PRO A 158 -6.84 -19.75 -0.83
C PRO A 158 -7.62 -21.06 -0.69
N ASN A 159 -7.35 -21.82 0.37
CA ASN A 159 -8.13 -23.03 0.68
C ASN A 159 -9.57 -22.74 1.12
N LEU A 160 -9.83 -21.55 1.67
CA LEU A 160 -11.15 -21.03 2.00
C LEU A 160 -11.34 -19.67 1.32
N ARG A 161 -12.42 -19.57 0.53
CA ARG A 161 -12.76 -18.33 -0.17
C ARG A 161 -13.41 -17.34 0.80
N PRO A 162 -13.35 -16.03 0.53
CA PRO A 162 -13.96 -15.04 1.42
C PRO A 162 -15.46 -15.28 1.68
N GLU A 163 -16.22 -15.81 0.73
CA GLU A 163 -17.65 -16.11 0.93
C GLU A 163 -17.91 -17.18 1.99
N GLU A 164 -16.91 -18.01 2.29
CA GLU A 164 -16.98 -19.06 3.30
C GLU A 164 -16.61 -18.52 4.69
N LEU A 165 -16.16 -17.26 4.79
CA LEU A 165 -15.68 -16.63 6.01
C LEU A 165 -16.56 -15.45 6.41
N LYS A 166 -16.72 -15.27 7.73
CA LYS A 166 -17.22 -14.02 8.31
C LYS A 166 -16.29 -12.86 7.94
N GLN A 167 -16.84 -11.72 7.51
CA GLN A 167 -16.08 -10.60 6.94
C GLN A 167 -15.92 -9.46 7.95
N PHE A 168 -14.76 -9.36 8.58
CA PHE A 168 -14.45 -8.31 9.56
C PHE A 168 -13.56 -7.22 8.97
N ASP A 169 -12.54 -7.61 8.19
CA ASP A 169 -11.59 -6.69 7.57
C ASP A 169 -10.86 -7.31 6.36
N GLU A 170 -9.83 -6.62 5.87
CA GLU A 170 -9.03 -7.04 4.71
C GLU A 170 -8.38 -8.43 4.86
N ILE A 171 -8.18 -8.95 6.08
CA ILE A 171 -7.62 -10.29 6.27
C ILE A 171 -8.56 -11.37 5.73
N ASP A 172 -9.87 -11.10 5.77
CA ASP A 172 -10.89 -12.06 5.35
C ASP A 172 -11.13 -12.02 3.83
N THR A 173 -10.64 -10.98 3.14
CA THR A 173 -10.96 -10.71 1.73
C THR A 173 -9.91 -11.19 0.72
N PHE A 174 -8.76 -11.72 1.16
CA PHE A 174 -7.71 -12.19 0.24
C PHE A 174 -8.24 -13.21 -0.77
N ARG A 175 -7.84 -13.08 -2.03
CA ARG A 175 -8.28 -13.92 -3.15
C ARG A 175 -7.11 -14.26 -4.07
N MET A 176 -7.34 -15.19 -4.98
CA MET A 176 -6.43 -15.43 -6.09
C MET A 176 -6.19 -14.12 -6.87
N LYS A 177 -4.92 -13.80 -7.08
CA LYS A 177 -4.50 -12.64 -7.88
C LYS A 177 -3.21 -12.96 -8.60
N ASN A 178 -3.13 -12.65 -9.88
CA ASN A 178 -1.91 -12.76 -10.68
C ASN A 178 -1.79 -11.50 -11.52
N ALA A 179 -0.91 -10.59 -11.14
CA ALA A 179 -0.85 -9.27 -11.75
C ALA A 179 0.55 -8.70 -11.77
N VAL A 180 0.76 -7.75 -12.67
CA VAL A 180 1.97 -6.92 -12.73
C VAL A 180 1.56 -5.47 -12.58
N ASN A 181 2.00 -4.79 -11.54
CA ASN A 181 1.90 -3.33 -11.46
C ASN A 181 3.09 -2.72 -12.21
N LEU A 182 2.80 -1.83 -13.15
CA LEU A 182 3.79 -1.06 -13.89
C LEU A 182 3.74 0.38 -13.43
N SER A 183 4.88 0.96 -13.08
CA SER A 183 4.95 2.35 -12.63
C SER A 183 6.16 3.06 -13.22
N LEU A 184 5.97 4.31 -13.61
CA LEU A 184 7.01 5.22 -14.07
C LEU A 184 6.97 6.48 -13.22
N GLN A 185 8.00 6.66 -12.39
CA GLN A 185 8.14 7.86 -11.57
C GLN A 185 9.15 8.83 -12.21
N HIS A 186 8.73 10.08 -12.36
CA HIS A 186 9.57 11.22 -12.68
C HIS A 186 9.77 12.06 -11.42
N LYS A 187 11.01 12.35 -11.08
CA LYS A 187 11.35 13.17 -9.93
C LYS A 187 12.33 14.28 -10.32
N LEU A 188 11.99 15.51 -10.00
CA LEU A 188 12.85 16.68 -10.21
C LEU A 188 13.37 17.15 -8.85
N GLN A 189 14.69 17.21 -8.71
CA GLN A 189 15.37 17.67 -7.51
C GLN A 189 16.27 18.86 -7.83
N THR A 190 16.38 19.81 -6.91
CA THR A 190 17.36 20.90 -6.98
C THR A 190 18.09 21.03 -5.65
N LYS A 191 19.09 21.91 -5.56
CA LYS A 191 19.70 22.27 -4.27
C LYS A 191 19.26 23.68 -3.87
N ARG A 192 18.85 23.85 -2.62
CA ARG A 192 18.56 25.15 -1.99
C ARG A 192 19.48 25.39 -0.82
N ARG A 193 19.74 26.64 -0.48
CA ARG A 193 20.44 26.97 0.77
C ARG A 193 19.47 26.86 1.95
N ASP A 194 19.87 26.13 2.99
CA ASP A 194 19.18 26.16 4.28
C ASP A 194 19.49 27.46 5.04
N GLU A 195 18.80 27.71 6.16
CA GLU A 195 19.04 28.88 7.03
C GLU A 195 20.49 28.96 7.55
N SER A 196 21.20 27.82 7.58
CA SER A 196 22.62 27.72 7.95
C SER A 196 23.57 27.95 6.76
N GLY A 197 23.05 28.28 5.58
CA GLY A 197 23.80 28.53 4.35
C GLY A 197 24.31 27.27 3.63
N ARG A 198 23.96 26.07 4.09
CA ARG A 198 24.36 24.80 3.46
C ARG A 198 23.41 24.44 2.33
N ARG A 199 23.96 23.91 1.24
CA ARG A 199 23.15 23.39 0.13
C ARG A 199 22.51 22.06 0.52
N LYS A 200 21.19 21.99 0.49
CA LYS A 200 20.37 20.80 0.72
C LYS A 200 19.62 20.45 -0.56
N THR A 201 19.65 19.17 -0.94
CA THR A 201 18.80 18.68 -2.03
C THR A 201 17.34 18.70 -1.59
N VAL A 202 16.49 19.30 -2.42
CA VAL A 202 15.04 19.35 -2.23
C VAL A 202 14.34 18.77 -3.46
N ASP A 203 13.23 18.10 -3.22
CA ASP A 203 12.37 17.57 -4.27
C ASP A 203 11.39 18.65 -4.69
N LEU A 204 11.44 19.09 -5.94
CA LEU A 204 10.52 20.10 -6.49
C LEU A 204 9.23 19.47 -6.98
N LEU A 205 9.34 18.29 -7.59
CA LEU A 205 8.24 17.58 -8.21
C LEU A 205 8.48 16.07 -8.15
N SER A 206 7.45 15.31 -7.80
CA SER A 206 7.35 13.87 -8.01
C SER A 206 6.06 13.63 -8.79
N PHE A 207 6.16 12.93 -9.91
CA PHE A 207 5.02 12.55 -10.71
C PHE A 207 5.11 11.06 -11.02
N ILE A 208 4.07 10.31 -10.67
CA ILE A 208 3.98 8.87 -10.85
C ILE A 208 2.84 8.60 -11.81
N ILE A 209 3.11 7.78 -12.82
CA ILE A 209 2.07 7.16 -13.64
C ILE A 209 2.13 5.67 -13.35
N SER A 210 1.02 5.07 -12.97
CA SER A 210 0.96 3.62 -12.74
C SER A 210 -0.28 2.98 -13.34
N SER A 211 -0.19 1.69 -13.62
CA SER A 211 -1.33 0.87 -14.03
C SER A 211 -1.04 -0.60 -13.74
N GLU A 212 -2.05 -1.34 -13.33
CA GLU A 212 -1.96 -2.79 -13.12
C GLU A 212 -2.36 -3.55 -14.39
N TYR A 213 -1.54 -4.51 -14.79
CA TYR A 213 -1.92 -5.53 -15.75
C TYR A 213 -2.31 -6.81 -15.01
N THR A 214 -3.61 -7.07 -14.92
CA THR A 214 -4.15 -8.29 -14.32
C THR A 214 -4.08 -9.42 -15.34
N ILE A 215 -3.21 -10.40 -15.08
CA ILE A 215 -3.09 -11.61 -15.89
C ILE A 215 -4.30 -12.49 -15.62
N LYS A 216 -4.59 -12.73 -14.34
CA LYS A 216 -5.77 -13.49 -13.90
C LYS A 216 -6.16 -13.11 -12.47
N ASP A 217 -7.45 -13.02 -12.19
CA ASP A 217 -7.97 -12.90 -10.83
C ASP A 217 -9.17 -13.83 -10.57
N ASP A 218 -9.64 -13.83 -9.32
CA ASP A 218 -10.79 -14.59 -8.84
C ASP A 218 -12.14 -14.06 -9.39
N PHE A 219 -12.17 -12.84 -9.95
CA PHE A 219 -13.37 -12.22 -10.51
C PHE A 219 -13.56 -12.54 -12.00
N GLY A 220 -12.69 -13.38 -12.57
CA GLY A 220 -12.74 -13.77 -13.98
C GLY A 220 -12.10 -12.75 -14.92
N THR A 221 -11.39 -11.75 -14.39
CA THR A 221 -10.55 -10.88 -15.22
C THR A 221 -9.41 -11.70 -15.80
N ASP A 222 -9.21 -11.60 -17.11
CA ASP A 222 -8.14 -12.29 -17.83
C ASP A 222 -7.45 -11.32 -18.78
N ASN A 223 -6.13 -11.21 -18.65
CA ASN A 223 -5.25 -10.41 -19.50
C ASN A 223 -5.70 -8.94 -19.71
N LYS A 224 -6.11 -8.26 -18.63
CA LYS A 224 -6.66 -6.90 -18.67
C LYS A 224 -5.70 -5.87 -18.08
N LEU A 225 -5.43 -4.81 -18.84
CA LEU A 225 -4.84 -3.58 -18.31
C LEU A 225 -5.93 -2.75 -17.64
N GLN A 226 -5.73 -2.48 -16.34
CA GLN A 226 -6.60 -1.70 -15.50
C GLN A 226 -6.52 -0.20 -15.84
N ASP A 227 -7.21 0.60 -15.06
CA ASP A 227 -7.17 2.06 -15.15
C ASP A 227 -5.77 2.61 -14.89
N VAL A 228 -5.56 3.85 -15.28
CA VAL A 228 -4.28 4.53 -15.10
C VAL A 228 -4.39 5.50 -13.94
N GLU A 229 -3.47 5.38 -13.00
CA GLU A 229 -3.35 6.23 -11.82
C GLU A 229 -2.24 7.25 -12.04
N TYR A 230 -2.49 8.47 -11.60
CA TYR A 230 -1.58 9.61 -11.69
C TYR A 230 -1.46 10.24 -10.31
N ASP A 231 -0.25 10.25 -9.76
CA ASP A 231 0.04 10.90 -8.47
C ASP A 231 1.05 12.03 -8.71
N LEU A 232 0.73 13.23 -8.24
CA LEU A 232 1.52 14.43 -8.46
C LEU A 232 1.76 15.17 -7.13
N GLU A 233 3.02 15.20 -6.72
CA GLU A 233 3.50 16.03 -5.62
C GLU A 233 4.36 17.18 -6.17
N ILE A 234 4.08 18.42 -5.76
CA ILE A 234 4.90 19.58 -6.11
C ILE A 234 5.22 20.39 -4.85
N ARG A 235 6.51 20.68 -4.63
CA ARG A 235 7.03 21.54 -3.56
C ARG A 235 7.87 22.67 -4.16
N PRO A 236 7.22 23.65 -4.79
CA PRO A 236 7.94 24.77 -5.40
C PRO A 236 8.56 25.67 -4.34
N TYR A 237 8.03 25.78 -3.12
CA TYR A 237 8.61 26.54 -2.01
C TYR A 237 8.49 25.75 -0.71
N ASP A 238 9.27 26.08 0.31
CA ASP A 238 9.21 25.39 1.61
C ASP A 238 7.87 25.60 2.33
N TRP A 239 7.14 26.67 1.98
CA TRP A 239 5.82 26.99 2.52
C TRP A 239 4.65 26.48 1.67
N MET A 240 4.91 25.90 0.49
CA MET A 240 3.86 25.50 -0.45
C MET A 240 4.01 24.04 -0.88
N TYR A 241 2.94 23.25 -0.69
CA TYR A 241 2.85 21.88 -1.15
C TYR A 241 1.55 21.68 -1.92
N ILE A 242 1.65 21.12 -3.11
CA ILE A 242 0.51 20.71 -3.93
C ILE A 242 0.56 19.20 -4.05
N ASP A 243 -0.57 18.58 -3.80
CA ASP A 243 -0.79 17.15 -3.90
C ASP A 243 -1.99 16.93 -4.80
N ALA A 244 -1.88 16.05 -5.79
CA ALA A 244 -2.99 15.75 -6.68
C ALA A 244 -2.94 14.32 -7.16
N ASP A 245 -4.09 13.65 -7.07
CA ASP A 245 -4.27 12.27 -7.52
C ASP A 245 -5.39 12.23 -8.55
N ALA A 246 -5.22 11.42 -9.59
CA ALA A 246 -6.24 11.22 -10.61
C ALA A 246 -6.28 9.78 -11.08
N ARG A 247 -7.49 9.26 -11.33
CA ARG A 247 -7.69 7.95 -11.97
C ARG A 247 -8.42 8.10 -13.28
N LEU A 248 -7.81 7.61 -14.36
CA LEU A 248 -8.38 7.59 -15.70
C LEU A 248 -8.98 6.22 -15.99
N ASP A 249 -10.30 6.17 -16.18
CA ASP A 249 -10.98 5.00 -16.76
C ASP A 249 -10.48 4.81 -18.20
N ARG A 250 -9.72 3.74 -18.43
CA ARG A 250 -9.05 3.52 -19.72
C ARG A 250 -10.05 3.20 -20.84
N GLU A 251 -11.14 2.51 -20.52
CA GLU A 251 -12.14 2.08 -21.48
C GLU A 251 -13.02 3.25 -21.92
N LYS A 252 -13.48 4.05 -20.96
CA LYS A 252 -14.31 5.24 -21.20
C LYS A 252 -13.50 6.46 -21.62
N LYS A 253 -12.19 6.48 -21.34
CA LYS A 253 -11.27 7.62 -21.56
C LYS A 253 -11.70 8.88 -20.80
N VAL A 254 -12.18 8.71 -19.58
CA VAL A 254 -12.63 9.81 -18.70
C VAL A 254 -11.98 9.66 -17.33
N PHE A 255 -11.74 10.78 -16.65
CA PHE A 255 -11.28 10.73 -15.26
C PHE A 255 -12.43 10.37 -14.35
N ASP A 256 -12.31 9.24 -13.66
CA ASP A 256 -13.27 8.79 -12.65
C ASP A 256 -13.14 9.62 -11.37
N THR A 257 -11.90 9.95 -11.02
CA THR A 257 -11.57 10.72 -9.83
C THR A 257 -10.45 11.70 -10.16
N PHE A 258 -10.53 12.88 -9.56
CA PHE A 258 -9.49 13.89 -9.57
C PHE A 258 -9.59 14.66 -8.26
N ASN A 259 -8.56 14.58 -7.44
CA ASN A 259 -8.44 15.32 -6.19
C ASN A 259 -7.18 16.17 -6.25
N ALA A 260 -7.25 17.39 -5.72
CA ALA A 260 -6.10 18.29 -5.67
C ALA A 260 -6.18 19.14 -4.41
N ASP A 261 -5.14 19.06 -3.60
CA ASP A 261 -4.98 19.79 -2.35
C ASP A 261 -3.82 20.77 -2.44
N LEU A 262 -4.01 21.95 -1.86
CA LEU A 262 -2.99 22.97 -1.72
C LEU A 262 -2.78 23.25 -0.24
N TYR A 263 -1.58 22.96 0.23
CA TYR A 263 -1.12 23.23 1.59
C TYR A 263 -0.21 24.46 1.57
N ILE A 264 -0.54 25.44 2.43
CA ILE A 264 0.24 26.66 2.62
C ILE A 264 0.59 26.76 4.10
N ASP A 265 1.89 26.67 4.43
CA ASP A 265 2.39 26.87 5.79
C ASP A 265 3.33 28.07 5.86
N LYS A 266 2.87 29.12 6.54
CA LYS A 266 3.60 30.38 6.72
C LYS A 266 4.92 30.23 7.48
N LYS A 267 5.16 29.12 8.19
CA LYS A 267 6.40 28.85 8.92
C LYS A 267 7.36 27.88 8.21
N GLY A 268 6.94 27.27 7.10
CA GLY A 268 7.75 26.27 6.38
C GLY A 268 8.10 25.03 7.22
N GLU A 269 7.29 24.73 8.24
CA GLU A 269 7.49 23.57 9.14
C GLU A 269 6.73 22.33 8.65
N PHE A 270 5.99 22.44 7.54
CA PHE A 270 5.20 21.34 6.99
C PHE A 270 6.07 20.09 6.72
N ARG A 271 5.73 19.02 7.44
CA ARG A 271 6.23 17.67 7.20
C ARG A 271 5.02 16.74 7.15
N PRO A 272 4.67 16.20 5.97
CA PRO A 272 3.63 15.18 5.86
C PRO A 272 4.03 13.90 6.63
#